data_AF-A0A354NXB6-F1
#
_entry.id   AF-A0A354NXB6-F1
#
_cell.length_a   1.000
_cell.length_b   1.000
_cell.length_c   1.000
_cell.angle_alpha   90.00
_cell.angle_beta   90.00
_cell.angle_gamma   90.00
#
_symmetry.space_group_name_H-M   'P 1'
#
loop_
_entity.id
_entity.type
_entity.pdbx_description
1 polymer ?
#
loop_
_entity_poly.entity_id
_entity_poly.type
_entity_poly.pdbx_seq_one_letter_code
_entity_poly.pdbx_strand_id
1 'polypeptide(L)' 'MIVPATEAVYFDTDDRVFGVTIEGESQAYPLRIVNAHEMVNDVVGGEPISLMW' A
#
# COMPACT_ATOMS: atom_id res chain seq x y z
N MET A 1 2.60 -0.75 -10.21
CA MET A 1 1.22 -0.88 -10.74
C MET A 1 0.36 -1.33 -9.58
N ILE A 2 -0.74 -0.62 -9.31
CA ILE A 2 -1.73 -1.02 -8.31
C ILE A 2 -2.59 -2.12 -8.93
N VAL A 3 -2.85 -3.19 -8.19
CA VAL A 3 -3.69 -4.31 -8.62
C VAL A 3 -4.76 -4.58 -7.57
N PRO A 4 -5.94 -5.10 -7.96
CA PRO A 4 -6.94 -5.57 -7.00
C PRO A 4 -6.35 -6.64 -6.08
N ALA A 5 -6.83 -6.70 -4.83
CA ALA A 5 -6.35 -7.68 -3.85
C ALA A 5 -6.47 -9.13 -4.35
N THR A 6 -7.52 -9.45 -5.11
CA THR A 6 -7.76 -10.78 -5.67
C THR A 6 -6.82 -11.17 -6.80
N GLU A 7 -6.11 -10.21 -7.39
CA GLU A 7 -5.17 -10.41 -8.49
C GLU A 7 -3.71 -10.29 -8.03
N ALA A 8 -3.49 -10.00 -6.74
CA ALA A 8 -2.18 -9.75 -6.20
C ALA A 8 -1.42 -11.07 -5.98
N VAL A 9 -0.52 -11.42 -6.91
CA VAL A 9 0.24 -12.69 -6.90
C VAL A 9 1.51 -12.66 -6.07
N TYR A 10 1.90 -11.49 -5.56
CA TYR A 10 3.14 -11.32 -4.82
C TYR A 10 2.96 -11.44 -3.30
N PHE A 11 1.73 -11.53 -2.80
CA PHE A 11 1.41 -11.57 -1.36
C PHE A 11 0.84 -12.91 -0.94
N ASP A 12 1.21 -13.35 0.25
CA ASP A 12 0.47 -14.37 0.97
C ASP A 12 -0.71 -13.72 1.72
N THR A 13 -1.76 -14.49 2.02
CA THR A 13 -2.98 -13.96 2.65
C THR A 13 -2.76 -13.41 4.07
N ASP A 14 -1.66 -13.77 4.72
CA ASP A 14 -1.25 -13.36 6.06
C ASP A 14 -0.12 -12.31 6.05
N ASP A 15 0.32 -11.85 4.87
CA ASP A 15 1.29 -10.77 4.76
C ASP A 15 0.79 -9.50 5.43
N ARG A 16 1.67 -8.86 6.21
CA ARG A 16 1.36 -7.58 6.86
C ARG A 16 1.45 -6.44 5.86
N VAL A 17 0.47 -5.54 5.93
CA VAL A 17 0.38 -4.34 5.09
C VAL A 17 0.07 -3.11 5.93
N PHE A 18 0.42 -1.94 5.43
CA PHE A 18 -0.22 -0.69 5.82
C PHE A 18 -1.45 -0.49 4.97
N GLY A 19 -2.63 -0.44 5.59
CA GLY A 19 -3.84 0.01 4.92
C GLY A 19 -3.94 1.52 4.98
N VAL A 20 -4.18 2.17 3.84
CA VAL A 20 -4.48 3.60 3.75
C VAL A 20 -5.83 3.77 3.10
N THR A 21 -6.71 4.54 3.74
CA THR A 21 -8.02 4.90 3.19
C THR A 21 -8.17 6.42 3.22
N ILE A 22 -8.37 7.03 2.05
CA ILE A 22 -8.60 8.48 1.88
C ILE A 22 -9.72 8.68 0.87
N GLU A 23 -10.71 9.51 1.21
CA GLU A 23 -11.88 9.79 0.36
C GLU A 23 -12.59 8.54 -0.20
N GLY A 24 -12.60 7.45 0.59
CA GLY A 24 -13.21 6.16 0.21
C GLY A 24 -12.35 5.28 -0.70
N GLU A 25 -11.22 5.77 -1.20
CA GLU A 25 -10.23 4.94 -1.90
C GLU A 25 -9.34 4.24 -0.87
N SER A 26 -9.16 2.93 -1.02
CA SER A 26 -8.32 2.12 -0.11
C SER A 26 -7.20 1.43 -0.87
N GLN A 27 -5.98 1.57 -0.35
CA GLN A 27 -4.79 0.90 -0.87
C GLN A 27 -4.02 0.20 0.26
N ALA A 28 -3.28 -0.85 -0.10
CA ALA A 28 -2.49 -1.64 0.83
C ALA A 28 -1.02 -1.64 0.40
N TYR A 29 -0.13 -1.22 1.31
CA TYR A 29 1.31 -1.15 1.08
C TYR A 29 2.03 -2.25 1.87
N PRO A 30 2.82 -3.12 1.23
CA PRO A 30 3.39 -4.28 1.91
C PRO A 30 4.49 -3.89 2.88
N LEU A 31 4.38 -4.34 4.14
CA LEU A 31 5.33 -3.99 5.18
C LEU A 31 6.77 -4.37 4.79
N ARG A 32 6.97 -5.56 4.21
CA ARG A 32 8.31 -6.02 3.80
C ARG A 32 8.95 -5.19 2.69
N ILE A 33 8.16 -4.53 1.84
CA ILE A 33 8.69 -3.64 0.81
C ILE A 33 9.03 -2.29 1.43
N VAL A 34 8.11 -1.72 2.19
CA VAL A 34 8.30 -0.41 2.85
C VAL A 34 9.42 -0.47 3.88
N ASN A 35 9.54 -1.56 4.65
CA ASN A 35 10.64 -1.72 5.61
C ASN A 35 12.02 -1.78 4.95
N ALA A 36 12.11 -2.21 3.68
CA ALA A 36 13.36 -2.22 2.93
C ALA A 36 13.62 -0.91 2.16
N HIS A 37 12.55 -0.19 1.80
CA HIS A 37 12.62 1.01 0.96
C HIS A 37 12.17 2.30 1.66
N GLU A 38 11.96 2.22 2.98
CA GLU A 38 11.66 3.22 4.03
C GLU A 38 10.59 4.29 3.75
N MET A 39 10.22 4.53 2.51
CA MET A 39 9.36 5.61 2.06
C MET A 39 8.59 5.22 0.81
N VAL A 40 7.28 5.49 0.80
CA VAL A 40 6.42 5.41 -0.38
C VAL A 40 5.73 6.76 -0.57
N ASN A 41 5.91 7.36 -1.74
CA ASN A 41 5.15 8.53 -2.15
C ASN A 41 4.07 8.10 -3.13
N ASP A 42 2.83 8.46 -2.85
CA ASP A 42 1.67 8.05 -3.64
C ASP A 42 0.58 9.13 -3.65
N VAL A 43 -0.47 8.91 -4.43
CA VAL A 43 -1.70 9.70 -4.41
C VAL A 43 -2.87 8.76 -4.18
N VAL A 44 -3.57 8.91 -3.06
CA VAL A 44 -4.73 8.07 -2.68
C VAL A 44 -5.93 8.97 -2.46
N GLY A 45 -7.06 8.67 -3.11
CA GLY A 45 -8.26 9.51 -3.01
C GLY A 45 -8.04 10.93 -3.55
N GLY A 46 -7.04 11.13 -4.42
CA GLY A 46 -6.62 12.44 -4.93
C GLY A 46 -5.70 13.23 -3.98
N GLU A 47 -5.40 12.72 -2.78
CA GLU A 47 -4.50 13.37 -1.82
C GLU A 47 -3.07 12.83 -1.94
N PRO A 48 -2.06 13.68 -2.14
CA PRO A 48 -0.66 13.27 -2.09
C PRO A 48 -0.25 12.82 -0.68
N ILE A 49 0.38 11.66 -0.58
CA ILE A 49 0.87 11.11 0.69
C ILE A 49 2.33 10.71 0.62
N SER A 50 2.97 10.72 1.79
CA SER A 50 4.26 10.07 2.04
C SER A 50 4.10 9.12 3.23
N LEU A 51 4.32 7.83 3.00
CA LEU A 51 4.26 6.78 4.01
C LEU A 51 5.67 6.34 4.37
N MET A 52 6.03 6.44 5.65
CA MET A 52 7.33 6.05 6.22
C MET A 52 7.13 4.94 7.27
N TRP A 53 8.09 4.01 7.37
CA TRP A 53 8.16 2.96 8.40
C TRP A 53 9.47 3.00 9.19
#